data_AF-A0A7C7YCS7-F1
#
_entry.id   AF-A0A7C7YCS7-F1
#
_cell.length_a   1.000
_cell.length_b   1.000
_cell.length_c   1.000
_cell.angle_alpha   90.00
_cell.angle_beta   90.00
_cell.angle_gamma   90.00
#
_symmetry.space_group_name_H-M   'P 1'
#
loop_
_entity.id
_entity.type
_entity.pdbx_description
1 polymer ?
#
loop_
_entity_poly.entity_id
_entity_poly.type
_entity_poly.pdbx_seq_one_letter_code
_entity_poly.pdbx_strand_id
1 'polypeptide(L)'
;MPFRRMAVIAGSLLLVLGISGSARAGDPEAEASAMQVLDAFMTAFNARDVDAFEATLNFPHYRIASGGVSVLERAGTRPDLFARFLDATAGWDRSAWKRRDIIHSGPSKVHVDTGFIRYRADGSVLSEFDSLYIVTKQGDRWGIKARSSFAP
;
A
#
# COMPACT_ATOMS: atom_id res chain seq x y z
N MET A 1 59.45 -40.78 43.39
CA MET A 1 58.68 -39.56 43.07
C MET A 1 59.43 -38.82 41.97
N PRO A 2 58.78 -38.54 40.82
CA PRO A 2 58.04 -37.28 40.71
C PRO A 2 56.66 -37.44 40.04
N PHE A 3 55.74 -36.58 40.49
CA PHE A 3 54.37 -36.43 40.01
C PHE A 3 54.33 -35.73 38.64
N ARG A 4 53.66 -36.32 37.65
CA ARG A 4 53.28 -35.66 36.39
C ARG A 4 51.89 -35.02 36.56
N ARG A 5 51.81 -33.69 36.40
CA ARG A 5 50.56 -32.92 36.42
C ARG A 5 49.79 -33.17 35.12
N MET A 6 48.57 -33.70 35.20
CA MET A 6 47.60 -33.71 34.09
C MET A 6 46.97 -32.32 33.98
N ALA A 7 47.09 -31.70 32.81
CA ALA A 7 46.37 -30.48 32.46
C ALA A 7 44.92 -30.82 32.10
N VAL A 8 43.96 -30.18 32.77
CA VAL A 8 42.54 -30.23 32.43
C VAL A 8 42.30 -29.21 31.31
N ILE A 9 41.89 -29.68 30.14
CA ILE A 9 41.45 -28.81 29.03
C ILE A 9 39.97 -28.49 29.29
N ALA A 10 39.69 -27.26 29.71
CA ALA A 10 38.33 -26.75 29.82
C ALA A 10 37.78 -26.47 28.41
N GLY A 11 36.85 -27.29 27.93
CA GLY A 11 36.11 -27.04 26.70
C GLY A 11 35.13 -25.88 26.88
N SER A 12 35.35 -24.78 26.18
CA SER A 12 34.41 -23.65 26.15
C SER A 12 33.20 -24.00 25.29
N LEU A 13 32.05 -24.16 25.94
CA LEU A 13 30.75 -24.29 25.27
C LEU A 13 30.30 -22.89 24.81
N LEU A 14 30.44 -22.59 23.52
CA LEU A 14 29.81 -21.39 22.92
C LEU A 14 28.32 -21.65 22.76
N LEU A 15 27.51 -21.03 23.63
CA LEU A 15 26.07 -20.95 23.49
C LEU A 15 25.74 -19.89 22.42
N VAL A 16 25.43 -20.32 21.19
CA VAL A 16 24.90 -19.43 20.16
C VAL A 16 23.43 -19.17 20.51
N LEU A 17 23.18 -18.05 21.19
CA LEU A 17 21.84 -17.49 21.36
C LEU A 17 21.35 -17.05 19.99
N GLY A 18 20.52 -17.87 19.36
CA GLY A 18 19.80 -17.49 18.14
C GLY A 18 18.95 -16.26 18.42
N ILE A 19 19.33 -15.13 17.82
CA ILE A 19 18.50 -13.93 17.79
C ILE A 19 17.28 -14.29 16.93
N SER A 20 16.21 -14.76 17.56
CA SER A 20 14.89 -14.84 16.93
C SER A 20 14.32 -13.44 16.83
N GLY A 21 14.92 -12.63 15.95
CA GLY A 21 14.22 -11.47 15.41
C GLY A 21 13.08 -12.03 14.57
N SER A 22 11.84 -11.79 14.99
CA SER A 22 10.69 -11.94 14.08
C SER A 22 10.80 -10.87 13.02
N ALA A 23 11.69 -11.09 12.04
CA ALA A 23 11.56 -10.46 10.74
C ALA A 23 10.24 -10.98 10.20
N ARG A 24 9.20 -10.12 10.18
CA ARG A 24 8.06 -10.38 9.30
C ARG A 24 8.65 -10.47 7.90
N ALA A 25 8.84 -11.68 7.39
CA ALA A 25 9.29 -11.88 6.02
C ALA A 25 8.23 -11.24 5.12
N GLY A 26 8.61 -10.19 4.39
CA GLY A 26 7.77 -9.63 3.35
C GLY A 26 7.57 -10.64 2.22
N ASP A 27 6.60 -10.37 1.35
CA ASP A 27 6.30 -11.18 0.16
C ASP A 27 6.56 -10.35 -1.10
N PRO A 28 7.76 -10.46 -1.71
CA PRO A 28 8.16 -9.60 -2.83
C PRO A 28 7.22 -9.68 -4.05
N GLU A 29 6.59 -10.83 -4.30
CA GLU A 29 5.66 -11.01 -5.42
C GLU A 29 4.33 -10.28 -5.14
N ALA A 30 3.82 -10.42 -3.91
CA ALA A 30 2.65 -9.67 -3.47
C ALA A 30 2.91 -8.15 -3.48
N GLU A 31 4.09 -7.73 -3.04
CA GLU A 31 4.53 -6.33 -3.04
C GLU A 31 4.58 -5.75 -4.46
N ALA A 32 5.22 -6.45 -5.40
CA ALA A 32 5.26 -6.06 -6.80
C ALA A 32 3.85 -5.97 -7.41
N SER A 33 3.00 -6.96 -7.13
CA SER A 33 1.61 -6.97 -7.59
C SER A 33 0.80 -5.80 -7.03
N ALA A 34 0.99 -5.48 -5.74
CA ALA A 34 0.34 -4.34 -5.12
C ALA A 34 0.80 -3.01 -5.75
N MET A 35 2.10 -2.84 -6.02
CA MET A 35 2.63 -1.64 -6.67
C MET A 35 2.08 -1.45 -8.08
N GLN A 36 1.98 -2.53 -8.87
CA GLN A 36 1.35 -2.49 -10.19
C GLN A 36 -0.11 -2.03 -10.14
N VAL A 37 -0.89 -2.49 -9.15
CA VAL A 37 -2.26 -2.00 -8.93
C VAL A 37 -2.27 -0.50 -8.64
N LEU A 38 -1.33 0.00 -7.83
CA LEU A 38 -1.25 1.43 -7.50
C LEU A 38 -0.78 2.30 -8.68
N ASP A 39 0.08 1.77 -9.55
CA ASP A 39 0.45 2.43 -10.82
C ASP A 39 -0.75 2.52 -11.77
N ALA A 40 -1.48 1.42 -11.95
CA ALA A 40 -2.69 1.38 -12.76
C ALA A 40 -3.76 2.33 -12.21
N PHE A 41 -3.92 2.38 -10.89
CA PHE A 41 -4.87 3.27 -10.22
C PHE A 41 -4.57 4.73 -10.54
N MET A 42 -3.32 5.17 -10.39
CA MET A 42 -2.92 6.55 -10.64
C MET A 42 -3.04 6.91 -12.13
N THR A 43 -2.68 5.97 -13.01
CA THR A 43 -2.82 6.12 -14.46
C THR A 43 -4.28 6.32 -14.86
N ALA A 44 -5.17 5.42 -14.44
CA ALA A 44 -6.60 5.50 -14.73
C ALA A 44 -7.25 6.75 -14.12
N PHE A 45 -6.86 7.13 -12.89
CA PHE A 45 -7.37 8.33 -12.23
C PHE A 45 -7.01 9.60 -13.00
N ASN A 46 -5.76 9.72 -13.44
CA ASN A 46 -5.30 10.87 -14.23
C ASN A 46 -5.92 10.89 -15.64
N ALA A 47 -6.18 9.71 -16.23
CA ALA A 47 -6.88 9.58 -17.50
C ALA A 47 -8.40 9.85 -17.40
N ARG A 48 -8.94 9.96 -16.18
CA ARG A 48 -10.38 10.11 -15.90
C ARG A 48 -11.21 8.95 -16.45
N ASP A 49 -10.60 7.78 -16.52
CA ASP A 49 -11.21 6.56 -17.03
C ASP A 49 -11.89 5.81 -15.87
N VAL A 50 -13.22 5.86 -15.82
CA VAL A 50 -14.01 5.26 -14.74
C VAL A 50 -13.85 3.74 -14.72
N ASP A 51 -13.89 3.09 -15.88
CA ASP A 51 -13.86 1.64 -15.97
C ASP A 51 -12.48 1.10 -15.61
N ALA A 52 -11.42 1.72 -16.12
CA ALA A 52 -10.05 1.37 -15.75
C ALA A 52 -9.78 1.66 -14.27
N PHE A 53 -10.32 2.75 -13.73
CA PHE A 53 -10.18 3.09 -12.31
C PHE A 53 -10.85 2.03 -11.44
N GLU A 54 -12.10 1.68 -11.72
CA GLU A 54 -12.86 0.70 -10.96
C GLU A 54 -12.30 -0.73 -11.11
N ALA A 55 -11.65 -1.04 -12.24
CA ALA A 55 -10.93 -2.30 -12.43
C ALA A 55 -9.77 -2.51 -11.44
N THR A 56 -9.19 -1.43 -10.90
CA THR A 56 -8.14 -1.51 -9.87
C THR A 56 -8.66 -1.81 -8.47
N LEU A 57 -9.99 -1.80 -8.27
CA LEU A 57 -10.62 -1.96 -6.96
C LEU A 57 -11.07 -3.40 -6.73
N ASN A 58 -10.98 -3.85 -5.48
CA ASN A 58 -11.66 -5.04 -5.01
C ASN A 58 -12.95 -4.65 -4.31
N PHE A 59 -14.07 -5.24 -4.75
CA PHE A 59 -15.40 -4.92 -4.26
C PHE A 59 -15.84 -5.84 -3.10
N PRO A 60 -16.75 -5.39 -2.23
CA PRO A 60 -17.04 -3.98 -1.97
C PRO A 60 -15.76 -3.21 -1.59
N HIS A 61 -15.59 -2.00 -2.13
CA HIS A 61 -14.45 -1.13 -1.86
C HIS A 61 -14.81 -0.14 -0.76
N TYR A 62 -13.95 -0.03 0.25
CA TYR A 62 -14.19 0.83 1.41
C TYR A 62 -13.30 2.06 1.35
N ARG A 63 -13.90 3.25 1.49
CA ARG A 63 -13.15 4.49 1.67
C ARG A 63 -13.52 5.14 3.01
N ILE A 64 -12.50 5.37 3.82
CA ILE A 64 -12.58 6.09 5.09
C ILE A 64 -11.99 7.47 4.87
N ALA A 65 -12.80 8.51 5.05
CA ALA A 65 -12.40 9.91 4.90
C ALA A 65 -13.48 10.81 5.51
N SER A 66 -13.15 12.06 5.82
CA SER A 66 -14.15 13.07 6.24
C SER A 66 -15.03 12.63 7.43
N GLY A 67 -14.46 11.86 8.36
CA GLY A 67 -15.16 11.35 9.55
C GLY A 67 -16.12 10.19 9.31
N GLY A 68 -16.20 9.65 8.09
CA GLY A 68 -17.13 8.59 7.74
C GLY A 68 -16.51 7.45 6.92
N VAL A 69 -17.36 6.45 6.64
CA VAL A 69 -17.03 5.32 5.76
C VAL A 69 -18.02 5.32 4.61
N SER A 70 -17.48 5.31 3.38
CA SER A 70 -18.26 5.10 2.16
C SER A 70 -17.92 3.73 1.59
N VAL A 71 -18.95 3.05 1.09
CA VAL A 71 -18.84 1.71 0.50
C VAL A 71 -19.29 1.78 -0.94
N LEU A 72 -18.46 1.28 -1.83
CA LEU A 72 -18.79 1.06 -3.22
C LEU A 72 -18.98 -0.44 -3.42
N GLU A 73 -20.22 -0.87 -3.55
CA GLU A 73 -20.57 -2.29 -3.54
C GLU A 73 -20.12 -3.05 -4.80
N ARG A 74 -20.10 -2.38 -5.94
CA ARG A 74 -19.76 -2.96 -7.25
C ARG A 74 -19.39 -1.88 -8.26
N ALA A 75 -18.67 -2.28 -9.30
CA ALA A 75 -18.33 -1.43 -10.44
C ALA A 75 -19.58 -0.98 -11.23
N GLY A 76 -19.43 0.07 -12.03
CA GLY A 76 -20.45 0.59 -12.95
C GLY A 76 -21.59 1.36 -12.26
N THR A 77 -21.43 1.72 -10.98
CA THR A 77 -22.47 2.42 -10.20
C THR A 77 -22.23 3.92 -10.06
N ARG A 78 -21.13 4.45 -10.61
CA ARG A 78 -20.73 5.87 -10.52
C ARG A 78 -20.25 6.41 -11.87
N PRO A 79 -21.10 6.45 -12.91
CA PRO A 79 -20.72 6.93 -14.24
C PRO A 79 -20.26 8.40 -14.24
N ASP A 80 -20.68 9.17 -13.25
CA ASP A 80 -20.38 10.60 -13.06
C ASP A 80 -19.19 10.86 -12.12
N LEU A 81 -18.44 9.83 -11.73
CA LEU A 81 -17.35 9.92 -10.73
C LEU A 81 -16.41 11.09 -10.97
N PHE A 82 -15.85 11.22 -12.18
CA PHE A 82 -14.88 12.27 -12.47
C PHE A 82 -15.51 13.64 -12.68
N ALA A 83 -16.75 13.72 -13.18
CA ALA A 83 -17.47 14.99 -13.26
C ALA A 83 -17.64 15.59 -11.85
N ARG A 84 -18.16 14.79 -10.91
CA ARG A 84 -18.30 15.19 -9.50
C ARG A 84 -16.96 15.50 -8.84
N PHE A 85 -15.92 14.74 -9.16
CA PHE A 85 -14.58 14.98 -8.64
C PHE A 85 -14.00 16.32 -9.10
N LEU A 86 -14.16 16.66 -10.39
CA LEU A 86 -13.69 17.92 -10.96
C LEU A 86 -14.42 19.13 -10.37
N ASP A 87 -15.74 19.01 -10.16
CA ASP A 87 -16.54 20.05 -9.50
C ASP A 87 -16.05 20.29 -8.06
N ALA A 88 -15.73 19.21 -7.33
CA ALA A 88 -15.25 19.29 -5.95
C ALA A 88 -13.77 19.69 -5.82
N THR A 89 -12.98 19.58 -6.90
CA THR A 89 -11.53 19.77 -6.89
C THR A 89 -11.11 20.76 -7.97
N ALA A 90 -11.67 21.96 -7.92
CA ALA A 90 -11.41 23.02 -8.89
C ALA A 90 -9.91 23.27 -9.08
N GLY A 91 -9.49 23.34 -10.35
CA GLY A 91 -8.10 23.56 -10.75
C GLY A 91 -7.21 22.30 -10.75
N TRP A 92 -7.76 21.12 -10.49
CA TRP A 92 -7.03 19.86 -10.63
C TRP A 92 -6.73 19.54 -12.09
N ASP A 93 -5.47 19.18 -12.37
CA ASP A 93 -5.01 18.68 -13.65
C ASP A 93 -4.64 17.19 -13.57
N ARG A 94 -3.74 16.86 -12.64
CA ARG A 94 -3.25 15.49 -12.40
C ARG A 94 -2.86 15.26 -10.96
N SER A 95 -2.71 13.99 -10.59
CA SER A 95 -2.13 13.57 -9.32
C SER A 95 -0.85 12.77 -9.53
N ALA A 96 -0.01 12.68 -8.51
CA ALA A 96 1.13 11.76 -8.49
C ALA A 96 1.35 11.20 -7.09
N TRP A 97 1.97 10.02 -7.01
CA TRP A 97 2.44 9.47 -5.75
C TRP A 97 3.61 10.30 -5.21
N LYS A 98 3.52 10.71 -3.96
CA LYS A 98 4.61 11.28 -3.15
C LYS A 98 5.46 10.18 -2.52
N ARG A 99 4.79 9.17 -1.96
CA ARG A 99 5.40 7.94 -1.43
C ARG A 99 4.44 6.76 -1.54
N ARG A 100 5.01 5.56 -1.50
CA ARG A 100 4.30 4.28 -1.45
C ARG A 100 5.18 3.28 -0.69
N ASP A 101 5.15 3.37 0.63
CA ASP A 101 6.01 2.58 1.50
C ASP A 101 5.24 1.38 2.03
N ILE A 102 5.80 0.19 1.84
CA ILE A 102 5.15 -1.05 2.27
C ILE A 102 5.34 -1.22 3.77
N ILE A 103 4.23 -1.35 4.50
CA ILE A 103 4.25 -1.55 5.95
C ILE A 103 4.30 -3.06 6.25
N HIS A 104 3.42 -3.82 5.60
CA HIS A 104 3.28 -5.26 5.78
C HIS A 104 2.87 -5.90 4.46
N SER A 105 3.40 -7.08 4.18
CA SER A 105 3.04 -7.89 3.02
C SER A 105 2.90 -9.37 3.42
N GLY A 106 2.14 -10.09 2.61
CA GLY A 106 1.90 -11.52 2.69
C GLY A 106 1.18 -11.99 1.43
N PRO A 107 0.98 -13.30 1.26
CA PRO A 107 0.64 -13.91 -0.03
C PRO A 107 -0.70 -13.47 -0.65
N SER A 108 -1.55 -12.80 0.12
CA SER A 108 -2.84 -12.30 -0.35
C SER A 108 -3.18 -10.88 0.10
N LYS A 109 -2.26 -10.17 0.77
CA LYS A 109 -2.54 -8.84 1.31
C LYS A 109 -1.28 -8.00 1.53
N VAL A 110 -1.37 -6.74 1.14
CA VAL A 110 -0.33 -5.73 1.36
C VAL A 110 -0.95 -4.47 1.96
N HIS A 111 -0.29 -3.92 2.98
CA HIS A 111 -0.60 -2.61 3.57
C HIS A 111 0.46 -1.61 3.10
N VAL A 112 0.02 -0.48 2.54
CA VAL A 112 0.91 0.54 1.95
C VAL A 112 0.60 1.89 2.58
N ASP A 113 1.60 2.50 3.21
CA ASP A 113 1.58 3.94 3.54
C ASP A 113 1.79 4.72 2.25
N THR A 114 0.86 5.61 1.95
CA THR A 114 0.85 6.38 0.72
C THR A 114 0.76 7.86 1.02
N GLY A 115 1.46 8.65 0.23
CA GLY A 115 1.21 10.07 0.10
C GLY A 115 0.96 10.38 -1.36
N PHE A 116 0.06 11.32 -1.66
CA PHE A 116 -0.13 11.78 -3.03
C PHE A 116 -0.29 13.29 -3.10
N ILE A 117 0.13 13.84 -4.24
CA ILE A 117 0.05 15.26 -4.56
C ILE A 117 -0.92 15.43 -5.71
N ARG A 118 -1.74 16.48 -5.64
CA ARG A 118 -2.54 17.00 -6.73
C ARG A 118 -1.85 18.22 -7.29
N TYR A 119 -1.83 18.35 -8.61
CA TYR A 119 -1.22 19.47 -9.32
C TYR A 119 -2.25 20.24 -10.12
N ARG A 120 -1.98 21.53 -10.31
CA ARG A 120 -2.63 22.35 -11.34
C ARG A 120 -1.94 22.15 -12.69
N ALA A 121 -2.54 22.68 -13.75
CA ALA A 121 -2.03 22.58 -15.12
C ALA A 121 -0.64 23.23 -15.31
N ASP A 122 -0.33 24.26 -14.52
CA ASP A 122 1.00 24.90 -14.51
C ASP A 122 2.07 24.10 -13.74
N GLY A 123 1.70 22.94 -13.19
CA GLY A 123 2.59 22.09 -12.40
C GLY A 123 2.72 22.51 -10.94
N SER A 124 2.07 23.59 -10.49
CA SER A 124 2.05 23.98 -9.07
C SER A 124 1.27 22.97 -8.24
N VAL A 125 1.68 22.80 -6.98
CA VAL A 125 0.98 21.94 -6.01
C VAL A 125 -0.39 22.55 -5.68
N LEU A 126 -1.44 21.77 -5.92
CA LEU A 126 -2.81 22.10 -5.52
C LEU A 126 -3.06 21.68 -4.07
N SER A 127 -2.69 20.45 -3.71
CA SER A 127 -2.88 19.87 -2.38
C SER A 127 -2.06 18.59 -2.22
N GLU A 128 -1.72 18.24 -0.98
CA GLU A 128 -1.06 16.98 -0.65
C GLU A 128 -1.79 16.26 0.48
N PHE A 129 -1.86 14.94 0.42
CA PHE A 129 -2.54 14.14 1.43
C PHE A 129 -1.79 12.85 1.74
N ASP A 130 -1.80 12.49 3.02
CA ASP A 130 -1.37 11.17 3.50
C ASP A 130 -2.56 10.21 3.48
N SER A 131 -2.29 8.91 3.28
CA SER A 131 -3.31 7.87 3.17
C SER A 131 -2.75 6.46 3.41
N LEU A 132 -3.59 5.55 3.89
CA LEU A 132 -3.30 4.12 3.99
C LEU A 132 -4.09 3.35 2.93
N TYR A 133 -3.41 2.51 2.16
CA TYR A 133 -4.03 1.65 1.15
C TYR A 133 -3.87 0.18 1.56
N ILE A 134 -4.96 -0.59 1.45
CA ILE A 134 -4.99 -2.03 1.66
C ILE A 134 -5.27 -2.69 0.32
N VAL A 135 -4.27 -3.40 -0.21
CA VAL A 135 -4.37 -4.14 -1.47
C VAL A 135 -4.48 -5.62 -1.14
N THR A 136 -5.43 -6.31 -1.75
CA THR A 136 -5.68 -7.74 -1.50
C THR A 136 -5.70 -8.54 -2.79
N LYS A 137 -5.39 -9.82 -2.69
CA LYS A 137 -5.60 -10.82 -3.74
C LYS A 137 -6.96 -11.49 -3.54
N GLN A 138 -7.79 -11.54 -4.58
CA GLN A 138 -9.06 -12.27 -4.61
C GLN A 138 -9.05 -13.19 -5.84
N GLY A 139 -9.01 -14.51 -5.63
CA GLY A 139 -8.65 -15.44 -6.70
C GLY A 139 -7.23 -15.12 -7.20
N ASP A 140 -7.10 -14.92 -8.51
CA ASP A 140 -5.82 -14.55 -9.15
C ASP A 140 -5.65 -13.05 -9.37
N ARG A 141 -6.60 -12.22 -8.90
CA ARG A 141 -6.61 -10.78 -9.15
C ARG A 141 -6.24 -9.98 -7.91
N TRP A 142 -5.29 -9.05 -8.06
CA TRP A 142 -4.98 -8.03 -7.07
C TRP A 142 -5.83 -6.78 -7.28
N GLY A 143 -6.22 -6.13 -6.18
CA GLY A 143 -7.00 -4.89 -6.22
C GLY A 143 -7.07 -4.18 -4.88
N ILE A 144 -7.35 -2.88 -4.90
CA ILE A 144 -7.44 -2.06 -3.69
C ILE A 144 -8.77 -2.38 -2.99
N LYS A 145 -8.69 -2.99 -1.81
CA LYS A 145 -9.87 -3.33 -1.00
C LYS A 145 -10.36 -2.15 -0.17
N ALA A 146 -9.43 -1.40 0.41
CA ALA A 146 -9.77 -0.27 1.25
C ALA A 146 -8.73 0.86 1.15
N ARG A 147 -9.20 2.09 1.35
CA ARG A 147 -8.38 3.28 1.45
C ARG A 147 -8.84 4.13 2.63
N SER A 148 -7.89 4.62 3.42
CA SER A 148 -8.14 5.62 4.46
C SER A 148 -7.32 6.86 4.10
N SER A 149 -7.97 8.01 3.94
CA SER A 149 -7.31 9.21 3.41
C SER A 149 -7.67 10.45 4.21
N PHE A 150 -6.69 11.34 4.37
CA PHE A 150 -6.92 12.71 4.83
C PHE A 150 -7.44 13.64 3.73
N ALA A 151 -7.55 13.16 2.48
CA ALA A 151 -8.22 13.90 1.42
C ALA A 151 -9.75 13.87 1.64
N PRO A 152 -10.45 15.03 1.58
CA PRO A 152 -11.89 15.10 1.82
C PRO A 152 -12.71 14.25 0.83
#